data_AF-A0A2W0AXH9-F1
#
_entry.id   AF-A0A2W0AXH9-F1
#
_cell.length_a   1.000
_cell.length_b   1.000
_cell.length_c   1.000
_cell.angle_alpha   90.00
_cell.angle_beta   90.00
_cell.angle_gamma   90.00
#
_symmetry.space_group_name_H-M   'P 1'
#
loop_
_entity.id
_entity.type
_entity.pdbx_description
1 polymer ?
#
loop_
_entity_poly.entity_id
_entity_poly.type
_entity_poly.pdbx_seq_one_letter_code
_entity_poly.pdbx_strand_id
1 'polypeptide(L)' 'MRCPRDAKQHFDIWGSTPTDLELMRKVKQALDPAGILNRGRFLVG' A
#
# COMPACT_ATOMS: atom_id res chain seq x y z
N MET A 1 17.14 -11.54 -20.64
CA MET A 1 17.05 -12.11 -19.28
C MET A 1 15.65 -11.81 -18.73
N ARG A 2 14.90 -12.78 -18.20
CA ARG A 2 13.60 -12.53 -17.53
C ARG A 2 13.71 -12.93 -16.06
N CYS A 3 13.20 -12.09 -15.15
CA CYS A 3 13.16 -12.41 -13.73
C CYS A 3 12.12 -13.53 -13.48
N PRO A 4 12.47 -14.62 -12.77
CA PRO A 4 11.54 -15.68 -12.41
C PRO A 4 10.35 -15.13 -11.62
N ARG A 5 9.14 -15.61 -11.92
CA ARG A 5 7.92 -15.15 -11.23
C ARG A 5 7.94 -15.45 -9.73
N ASP A 6 8.54 -16.59 -9.36
CA ASP A 6 8.61 -17.06 -7.98
C ASP A 6 9.52 -16.19 -7.12
N ALA A 7 10.44 -15.44 -7.74
CA ALA A 7 11.28 -14.49 -7.02
C ALA A 7 10.45 -13.42 -6.29
N LYS A 8 9.29 -13.01 -6.85
CA LYS A 8 8.43 -11.98 -6.25
C LYS A 8 7.89 -12.35 -4.87
N GLN A 9 7.76 -13.63 -4.57
CA GLN A 9 7.28 -14.10 -3.26
C GLN A 9 8.33 -13.92 -2.14
N HIS A 10 9.60 -13.80 -2.53
CA HIS A 10 10.73 -13.75 -1.60
C HIS A 10 11.15 -12.31 -1.26
N PHE A 11 10.53 -11.31 -1.89
CA PHE A 11 10.82 -9.91 -1.67
C PHE A 11 9.56 -9.19 -1.21
N ASP A 12 9.67 -8.51 -0.08
CA ASP A 12 8.72 -7.48 0.26
C ASP A 12 8.91 -6.29 -0.69
N ILE A 13 7.93 -6.06 -1.56
CA ILE A 13 7.98 -4.99 -2.56
C ILE A 13 7.73 -3.60 -1.96
N TRP A 14 7.25 -3.53 -0.71
CA TRP A 14 6.97 -2.28 0.00
C TRP A 14 7.97 -2.02 1.13
N GLY A 15 8.70 -3.06 1.54
CA GLY A 15 9.58 -3.01 2.71
C GLY A 15 8.77 -2.92 4.00
N SER A 16 9.45 -2.61 5.11
CA SER A 16 8.80 -2.50 6.42
C SER A 16 7.67 -1.47 6.41
N THR A 17 6.61 -1.77 7.15
CA THR A 17 5.51 -0.83 7.40
C THR A 17 6.05 0.52 7.88
N PRO A 18 5.73 1.62 7.18
CA PRO A 18 6.22 2.94 7.57
C PRO A 18 5.57 3.39 8.89
N THR A 19 6.33 4.10 9.72
CA THR A 19 5.86 4.64 11.01
C THR A 19 4.78 5.72 10.84
N ASP A 20 4.66 6.28 9.63
CA ASP A 20 3.81 7.43 9.31
C ASP A 20 2.41 7.06 8.77
N LEU A 21 1.95 5.83 9.02
CA LEU A 21 0.63 5.35 8.58
C LEU A 21 -0.51 6.30 8.97
N GLU A 22 -0.45 6.88 10.17
CA GLU A 22 -1.45 7.84 10.64
C GLU A 22 -1.46 9.14 9.83
N LEU A 23 -0.28 9.62 9.39
CA LEU A 23 -0.19 10.79 8.51
C LEU A 23 -0.78 10.47 7.13
N MET A 24 -0.42 9.32 6.57
CA MET A 24 -0.96 8.87 5.29
C MET A 24 -2.49 8.75 5.33
N ARG A 25 -3.05 8.26 6.44
CA ARG A 25 -4.50 8.17 6.65
C ARG A 25 -5.17 9.55 6.67
N LYS A 26 -4.56 10.53 7.35
CA LYS A 26 -5.07 11.92 7.37
C LYS A 26 -5.05 12.56 5.98
N VAL A 27 -3.95 12.38 5.23
CA VAL A 27 -3.84 12.87 3.84
C VAL A 27 -4.92 12.21 2.97
N LYS A 28 -5.10 10.89 3.08
CA LYS A 28 -6.15 10.15 2.37
C LYS A 28 -7.55 10.69 2.70
N GLN A 29 -7.85 10.95 3.97
CA GLN A 29 -9.14 11.49 4.39
C GLN A 29 -9.41 12.88 3.83
N ALA A 30 -8.40 13.75 3.77
CA ALA A 30 -8.52 15.08 3.18
C ALA A 30 -8.78 15.03 1.67
N LEU A 31 -8.15 14.09 0.95
CA LEU A 31 -8.24 13.98 -0.51
C LEU A 31 -9.43 13.14 -0.99
N ASP A 32 -9.86 12.15 -0.21
CA ASP A 32 -10.93 11.23 -0.57
C ASP A 32 -11.87 10.97 0.63
N PRO A 33 -12.62 11.99 1.05
CA PRO A 33 -13.52 11.88 2.21
C PRO A 33 -14.66 10.88 1.97
N ALA A 34 -15.05 10.67 0.71
CA ALA A 34 -16.10 9.72 0.33
C ALA A 34 -15.57 8.28 0.14
N GLY A 35 -14.26 8.05 0.29
CA GLY A 35 -13.64 6.74 0.10
C GLY A 35 -13.91 6.15 -1.28
N ILE A 36 -13.99 6.98 -2.33
CA ILE A 36 -14.30 6.52 -3.69
C ILE A 36 -13.04 6.02 -4.41
N LEU A 37 -11.87 6.53 -4.04
CA LEU A 37 -10.59 6.16 -4.66
C LEU A 37 -10.04 4.90 -4.00
N ASN A 38 -9.67 3.92 -4.83
CA ASN A 38 -8.97 2.70 -4.42
C ASN A 38 -9.75 1.83 -3.41
N ARG A 39 -11.09 1.77 -3.55
CA ARG A 39 -11.93 0.85 -2.76
C ARG A 39 -11.39 -0.58 -2.82
N GLY A 40 -11.20 -1.19 -1.65
CA GLY A 40 -10.71 -2.57 -1.52
C GLY A 40 -9.22 -2.80 -1.85
N ARG A 41 -8.44 -1.76 -2.17
CA ARG A 41 -7.01 -1.92 -2.54
C ARG A 41 -6.03 -1.55 -1.43
N PHE A 42 -6.47 -0.84 -0.39
CA PHE A 42 -5.66 -0.47 0.77
C PHE A 42 -6.23 -1.13 2.03
N LEU A 43 -6.16 -2.46 2.08
CA LEU A 43 -6.30 -3.22 3.32
C LEU A 43 -4.92 -3.86 3.57
N VAL A 44 -3.99 -3.06 4.08
CA VAL A 44 -2.87 -3.62 4.84
C VAL A 44 -3.40 -3.69 6.27
N GLY A 45 -3.76 -4.90 6.69
CA GLY A 45 -3.88 -5.24 8.12
C GLY A 45 -2.50 -5.54 8.68
#